data_AF-A0A8T8LI52-F1
#
_entry.id   AF-A0A8T8LI52-F1
#
_cell.length_a   1.000
_cell.length_b   1.000
_cell.length_c   1.000
_cell.angle_alpha   90.00
_cell.angle_beta   90.00
_cell.angle_gamma   90.00
#
_symmetry.space_group_name_H-M   'P 1'
#
loop_
_entity.id
_entity.type
_entity.pdbx_description
1 polymer ?
#
loop_
_entity_poly.entity_id
_entity_poly.type
_entity_poly.pdbx_seq_one_letter_code
_entity_poly.pdbx_strand_id
1 'polypeptide(L)'
;MLRKDLLRVSRAGGGYRPQFTGREHRPLAARVLGAFESHVGERRGDLDDALAELEADAAARNGDFKLVRGLAALVERECEFETRAPVPPRRVRRAAFEAAEAIGVASEAEREVAVERAADALGIESEAVDASLYADRDVEQVLVDADVRWDPDALLAQYDLSLAQTALFDATEVRVRSNDPKRLVSAVKRLRLMYEVEKTPEGRELVVTGPDRLFSRTRRYGTAFARLLRTAAESAEWSLEATIDDRGRERTMRLSDGDVTVPDVEPVAEPDFDSGVEADFAGRVRGLDLDWTLVREPEPLETGASVMIPDFAFDYDHADFRLFFEVMGFWTPEYVEKKLGQLADVEDVDLLVAVDESLGVGEEIAARDHRVVTYSGTVRVKDVVDVLREYEAEFVADAAADLPDTLSPDADAIGLDNLADERGVSVEALADKSFPDHERIGRTLVRPAVIETLAEEIEAGMALSEAEATLDEYGVDDASAALSRLGYRVEWEGLGGGTVREKSE
;
A
#
# COMPACT_ATOMS: atom_id res chain seq x y z
N MET A 1 -14.23 -6.02 13.65
CA MET A 1 -14.34 -7.50 13.64
C MET A 1 -14.62 -8.06 15.04
N LEU A 2 -15.64 -8.92 15.16
CA LEU A 2 -16.02 -9.62 16.40
C LEU A 2 -15.20 -10.91 16.62
N ARG A 3 -15.27 -11.46 17.84
CA ARG A 3 -14.77 -12.82 18.14
C ARG A 3 -15.72 -13.88 17.55
N LYS A 4 -15.18 -15.05 17.14
CA LYS A 4 -15.97 -16.11 16.47
C LYS A 4 -17.08 -16.71 17.34
N ASP A 5 -16.92 -16.73 18.67
CA ASP A 5 -17.94 -17.18 19.62
C ASP A 5 -19.17 -16.26 19.65
N LEU A 6 -18.98 -14.98 19.33
CA LEU A 6 -20.05 -13.98 19.19
C LEU A 6 -20.68 -13.96 17.79
N LEU A 7 -20.24 -14.82 16.87
CA LEU A 7 -20.80 -14.89 15.52
C LEU A 7 -22.28 -15.31 15.55
N ARG A 8 -23.12 -14.50 14.92
CA ARG A 8 -24.56 -14.71 14.71
C ARG A 8 -24.84 -14.94 13.24
N VAL A 9 -24.99 -16.20 12.86
CA VAL A 9 -25.25 -16.61 11.47
C VAL A 9 -26.38 -17.64 11.42
N SER A 10 -27.34 -17.41 10.54
CA SER A 10 -28.36 -18.39 10.19
C SER A 10 -27.84 -19.35 9.13
N ARG A 11 -28.11 -20.64 9.33
CA ARG A 11 -27.76 -21.74 8.43
C ARG A 11 -28.96 -22.35 7.72
N ALA A 12 -30.12 -21.67 7.82
CA ALA A 12 -31.38 -22.14 7.26
C ALA A 12 -31.29 -22.26 5.73
N GLY A 13 -31.92 -23.30 5.17
CA GLY A 13 -31.96 -23.52 3.71
C GLY A 13 -30.60 -23.79 3.05
N GLY A 14 -29.57 -24.16 3.81
CA GLY A 14 -28.23 -24.45 3.27
C GLY A 14 -27.31 -23.24 3.11
N GLY A 15 -27.83 -22.01 3.27
CA GLY A 15 -27.03 -20.79 3.20
C GLY A 15 -26.17 -20.52 4.45
N TYR A 16 -25.40 -19.43 4.38
CA TYR A 16 -24.67 -18.84 5.51
C TYR A 16 -24.99 -17.34 5.55
N ARG A 17 -25.89 -16.92 6.44
CA ARG A 17 -26.42 -15.54 6.46
C ARG A 17 -26.15 -14.88 7.81
N PRO A 18 -25.35 -13.82 7.88
CA PRO A 18 -25.25 -12.99 9.08
C PRO A 18 -26.63 -12.51 9.55
N GLN A 19 -26.84 -12.49 10.86
CA GLN A 19 -28.08 -11.97 11.45
C GLN A 19 -27.89 -10.49 11.80
N PHE A 20 -28.04 -9.65 10.79
CA PHE A 20 -27.87 -8.21 10.89
C PHE A 20 -28.90 -7.55 11.82
N THR A 21 -28.57 -6.35 12.26
CA THR A 21 -29.41 -5.57 13.17
C THR A 21 -30.43 -4.73 12.40
N GLY A 22 -31.68 -4.72 12.88
CA GLY A 22 -32.71 -3.77 12.48
C GLY A 22 -32.90 -2.61 13.46
N ARG A 23 -33.78 -1.67 13.11
CA ARG A 23 -34.13 -0.47 13.91
C ARG A 23 -34.58 -0.79 15.34
N GLU A 24 -35.17 -1.97 15.55
CA GLU A 24 -35.60 -2.48 16.85
C GLU A 24 -34.44 -2.66 17.84
N HIS A 25 -33.20 -2.76 17.37
CA HIS A 25 -32.01 -2.91 18.21
C HIS A 25 -31.41 -1.57 18.67
N ARG A 26 -31.85 -0.44 18.10
CA ARG A 26 -31.34 0.90 18.46
C ARG A 26 -31.45 1.21 19.96
N PRO A 27 -32.55 0.89 20.67
CA PRO A 27 -32.62 1.10 22.12
C PRO A 27 -31.61 0.26 22.89
N LEU A 28 -31.26 -0.93 22.41
CA LEU A 28 -30.22 -1.76 23.03
C LEU A 28 -28.85 -1.12 22.84
N ALA A 29 -28.51 -0.68 21.63
CA ALA A 29 -27.24 0.01 21.36
C ALA A 29 -27.08 1.26 22.25
N ALA A 30 -28.14 2.07 22.39
CA ALA A 30 -28.14 3.23 23.28
C ALA A 30 -27.93 2.86 24.76
N ARG A 31 -28.51 1.75 25.23
CA ARG A 31 -28.29 1.25 26.60
C ARG A 31 -26.87 0.76 26.82
N VAL A 32 -26.26 0.11 25.83
CA VAL A 32 -24.84 -0.29 25.91
C VAL A 32 -23.96 0.95 26.01
N LEU A 33 -24.10 1.92 25.11
CA LEU A 33 -23.34 3.17 25.15
C LEU A 33 -23.51 3.90 26.50
N GLY A 34 -24.76 4.07 26.94
CA GLY A 34 -25.05 4.70 28.23
C GLY A 34 -24.51 3.93 29.44
N ALA A 35 -24.34 2.60 29.36
CA ALA A 35 -23.68 1.84 30.41
C ALA A 35 -22.21 2.23 30.53
N PHE A 36 -21.47 2.33 29.43
CA PHE A 36 -20.08 2.80 29.46
C PHE A 36 -19.96 4.25 29.94
N GLU A 37 -20.78 5.16 29.40
CA GLU A 37 -20.78 6.58 29.80
C GLU A 37 -21.04 6.78 31.30
N SER A 38 -21.99 6.02 31.86
CA SER A 38 -22.36 6.12 33.29
C SER A 38 -21.36 5.48 34.25
N HIS A 39 -20.44 4.65 33.76
CA HIS A 39 -19.42 3.96 34.57
C HIS A 39 -18.03 4.58 34.42
N VAL A 40 -17.90 5.75 33.78
CA VAL A 40 -16.64 6.51 33.79
C VAL A 40 -16.30 6.88 35.24
N GLY A 41 -15.12 6.44 35.68
CA GLY A 41 -14.64 6.57 37.05
C GLY A 41 -14.91 5.36 37.94
N GLU A 42 -15.71 4.40 37.49
CA GLU A 42 -16.02 3.14 38.20
C GLU A 42 -15.11 2.00 37.72
N ARG A 43 -15.11 0.86 38.44
CA ARG A 43 -14.29 -0.30 38.07
C ARG A 43 -14.91 -1.05 36.89
N ARG A 44 -14.06 -1.68 36.09
CA ARG A 44 -14.47 -2.54 34.98
C ARG A 44 -15.42 -3.64 35.44
N GLY A 45 -15.21 -4.22 36.63
CA GLY A 45 -16.11 -5.23 37.18
C GLY A 45 -17.54 -4.69 37.41
N ASP A 46 -17.68 -3.44 37.85
CA ASP A 46 -18.99 -2.83 38.07
C ASP A 46 -19.71 -2.59 36.72
N LEU A 47 -18.95 -2.20 35.68
CA LEU A 47 -19.45 -2.14 34.30
C LEU A 47 -19.82 -3.53 33.75
N ASP A 48 -18.99 -4.54 33.98
CA ASP A 48 -19.25 -5.92 33.54
C ASP A 48 -20.55 -6.45 34.16
N ASP A 49 -20.82 -6.14 35.43
CA ASP A 49 -22.07 -6.47 36.12
C ASP A 49 -23.27 -5.75 35.46
N ALA A 50 -23.16 -4.45 35.16
CA ALA A 50 -24.20 -3.71 34.46
C ALA A 50 -24.48 -4.27 33.05
N LEU A 51 -23.44 -4.66 32.31
CA LEU A 51 -23.57 -5.30 31.00
C LEU A 51 -24.21 -6.70 31.11
N ALA A 52 -23.89 -7.47 32.16
CA ALA A 52 -24.51 -8.76 32.44
C ALA A 52 -26.02 -8.63 32.73
N GLU A 53 -26.45 -7.56 33.40
CA GLU A 53 -27.87 -7.25 33.57
C GLU A 53 -28.57 -6.96 32.22
N LEU A 54 -27.91 -6.23 31.32
CA LEU A 54 -28.41 -6.00 29.95
C LEU A 54 -28.53 -7.31 29.18
N GLU A 55 -27.57 -8.22 29.30
CA GLU A 55 -27.62 -9.56 28.71
C GLU A 55 -28.82 -10.37 29.22
N ALA A 56 -29.04 -10.37 30.53
CA ALA A 56 -30.14 -11.10 31.16
C ALA A 56 -31.50 -10.55 30.72
N ASP A 57 -31.66 -9.23 30.65
CA ASP A 57 -32.88 -8.57 30.17
C ASP A 57 -33.12 -8.86 28.68
N ALA A 58 -32.08 -8.85 27.84
CA ALA A 58 -32.19 -9.23 26.45
C ALA A 58 -32.64 -10.69 26.31
N ALA A 59 -32.02 -11.63 27.04
CA ALA A 59 -32.39 -13.04 27.00
C ALA A 59 -33.85 -13.27 27.45
N ALA A 60 -34.32 -12.57 28.49
CA ALA A 60 -35.70 -12.65 28.96
C ALA A 60 -36.74 -12.20 27.91
N ARG A 61 -36.35 -11.34 26.97
CA ARG A 61 -37.20 -10.81 25.89
C ARG A 61 -37.05 -11.60 24.58
N ASN A 62 -36.47 -12.80 24.62
CA ASN A 62 -36.06 -13.58 23.44
C ASN A 62 -35.05 -12.84 22.53
N GLY A 63 -34.33 -11.87 23.08
CA GLY A 63 -33.20 -11.22 22.43
C GLY A 63 -31.94 -12.08 22.45
N ASP A 64 -30.96 -11.71 21.64
CA ASP A 64 -29.70 -12.46 21.49
C ASP A 64 -28.61 -11.88 22.40
N PHE A 65 -28.21 -12.62 23.44
CA PHE A 65 -27.12 -12.20 24.34
C PHE A 65 -25.80 -11.95 23.58
N LYS A 66 -25.59 -12.60 22.43
CA LYS A 66 -24.41 -12.35 21.59
C LYS A 66 -24.42 -10.97 20.95
N LEU A 67 -25.61 -10.39 20.73
CA LEU A 67 -25.71 -9.02 20.25
C LEU A 67 -25.22 -8.06 21.33
N VAL A 68 -25.68 -8.21 22.58
CA VAL A 68 -25.22 -7.38 23.71
C VAL A 68 -23.71 -7.44 23.86
N ARG A 69 -23.15 -8.66 23.92
CA ARG A 69 -21.70 -8.88 24.02
C ARG A 69 -20.92 -8.30 22.86
N GLY A 70 -21.44 -8.42 21.64
CA GLY A 70 -20.75 -7.92 20.47
C GLY A 70 -20.80 -6.41 20.35
N LEU A 71 -21.89 -5.76 20.77
CA LEU A 71 -21.97 -4.30 20.89
C LEU A 71 -21.01 -3.79 21.98
N ALA A 72 -21.06 -4.39 23.17
CA ALA A 72 -20.18 -4.02 24.29
C ALA A 72 -18.70 -4.20 23.92
N ALA A 73 -18.34 -5.30 23.27
CA ALA A 73 -16.96 -5.54 22.84
C ALA A 73 -16.46 -4.61 21.72
N LEU A 74 -17.36 -3.91 21.01
CA LEU A 74 -16.96 -2.85 20.09
C LEU A 74 -16.70 -1.56 20.84
N VAL A 75 -17.63 -1.17 21.72
CA VAL A 75 -17.52 0.04 22.57
C VAL A 75 -16.27 -0.04 23.44
N GLU A 76 -16.05 -1.15 24.14
CA GLU A 76 -14.90 -1.37 25.03
C GLU A 76 -13.54 -1.16 24.35
N ARG A 77 -13.44 -1.39 23.04
CA ARG A 77 -12.18 -1.22 22.28
C ARG A 77 -11.81 0.24 22.04
N GLU A 78 -12.79 1.14 22.11
CA GLU A 78 -12.59 2.58 21.99
C GLU A 78 -12.52 3.25 23.37
N CYS A 79 -12.60 2.47 24.46
CA CYS A 79 -12.49 2.96 25.83
C CYS A 79 -11.07 2.84 26.38
N GLU A 80 -10.73 3.69 27.34
CA GLU A 80 -9.47 3.64 28.07
C GLU A 80 -9.68 3.17 29.52
N PHE A 81 -8.84 2.23 29.97
CA PHE A 81 -8.85 1.71 31.33
C PHE A 81 -7.49 1.90 31.99
N GLU A 82 -7.51 2.35 33.25
CA GLU A 82 -6.30 2.61 34.01
C GLU A 82 -6.25 1.79 35.30
N THR A 83 -5.04 1.37 35.66
CA THR A 83 -4.74 0.88 37.00
C THR A 83 -4.51 2.08 37.93
N ARG A 84 -5.46 2.37 38.82
CA ARG A 84 -5.34 3.44 39.81
C ARG A 84 -4.75 2.91 41.12
N ALA A 85 -3.47 3.19 41.36
CA ALA A 85 -2.79 2.89 42.63
C ALA A 85 -1.65 3.91 42.88
N PRO A 86 -1.41 4.34 44.14
CA PRO A 86 -0.32 5.27 44.48
C PRO A 86 1.07 4.68 44.23
N VAL A 87 1.18 3.35 44.26
CA VAL A 87 2.41 2.59 44.02
C VAL A 87 2.06 1.38 43.14
N PRO A 88 2.96 0.93 42.23
CA PRO A 88 2.68 -0.25 41.41
C PRO A 88 2.18 -1.45 42.23
N PRO A 89 1.00 -2.04 41.94
CA PRO A 89 0.37 -3.11 42.73
C PRO A 89 1.27 -4.29 43.06
N ARG A 90 2.19 -4.65 42.15
CA ARG A 90 3.21 -5.68 42.40
C ARG A 90 4.13 -5.36 43.59
N ARG A 91 4.52 -4.09 43.78
CA ARG A 91 5.32 -3.66 44.93
C ARG A 91 4.51 -3.68 46.21
N VAL A 92 3.23 -3.29 46.13
CA VAL A 92 2.30 -3.34 47.26
C VAL A 92 2.13 -4.78 47.76
N ARG A 93 1.81 -5.71 46.84
CA ARG A 93 1.70 -7.14 47.17
C ARG A 93 2.97 -7.70 47.81
N ARG A 94 4.15 -7.35 47.28
CA ARG A 94 5.42 -7.82 47.86
C ARG A 94 5.58 -7.36 49.31
N ALA A 95 5.44 -6.06 49.58
CA ALA A 95 5.60 -5.52 50.93
C ALA A 95 4.53 -6.06 51.90
N ALA A 96 3.28 -6.15 51.45
CA ALA A 96 2.18 -6.70 52.25
C ALA A 96 2.40 -8.17 52.60
N PHE A 97 2.82 -9.00 51.64
CA PHE A 97 3.02 -10.43 51.89
C PHE A 97 4.30 -10.72 52.69
N GLU A 98 5.37 -9.95 52.50
CA GLU A 98 6.57 -10.03 53.36
C GLU A 98 6.25 -9.60 54.80
N ALA A 99 5.46 -8.54 54.99
CA ALA A 99 5.00 -8.12 56.32
C ALA A 99 4.10 -9.18 56.97
N ALA A 100 3.17 -9.75 56.20
CA ALA A 100 2.26 -10.78 56.68
C ALA A 100 2.99 -12.08 57.08
N GLU A 101 4.02 -12.47 56.32
CA GLU A 101 4.87 -13.62 56.65
C GLU A 101 5.67 -13.38 57.93
N ALA A 102 6.28 -12.20 58.08
CA ALA A 102 7.06 -11.86 59.26
C ALA A 102 6.23 -11.78 60.56
N ILE A 103 4.95 -11.40 60.45
CA ILE A 103 4.01 -11.34 61.59
C ILE A 103 3.36 -12.70 61.86
N GLY A 104 3.21 -13.53 60.83
CA GLY A 104 2.50 -14.81 60.93
C GLY A 104 0.99 -14.62 61.04
N VAL A 105 0.40 -13.79 60.16
CA VAL A 105 -1.01 -13.39 60.20
C VAL A 105 -1.95 -14.60 60.25
N ALA A 106 -2.69 -14.74 61.36
CA ALA A 106 -3.73 -15.74 61.58
C ALA A 106 -5.05 -15.14 62.09
N SER A 107 -5.10 -13.81 62.29
CA SER A 107 -6.24 -13.04 62.77
C SER A 107 -6.33 -11.67 62.10
N GLU A 108 -7.50 -11.03 62.19
CA GLU A 108 -7.71 -9.68 61.61
C GLU A 108 -6.80 -8.63 62.26
N ALA A 109 -6.58 -8.70 63.58
CA ALA A 109 -5.68 -7.79 64.27
C ALA A 109 -4.23 -7.92 63.78
N GLU A 110 -3.77 -9.14 63.50
CA GLU A 110 -2.44 -9.36 62.91
C GLU A 110 -2.38 -8.89 61.46
N ARG A 111 -3.49 -9.01 60.71
CA ARG A 111 -3.61 -8.49 59.34
C ARG A 111 -3.49 -6.96 59.32
N GLU A 112 -4.19 -6.26 60.20
CA GLU A 112 -4.09 -4.80 60.34
C GLU A 112 -2.65 -4.36 60.59
N VAL A 113 -1.93 -5.02 61.51
CA VAL A 113 -0.51 -4.74 61.77
C VAL A 113 0.39 -5.00 60.55
N ALA A 114 0.10 -6.05 59.77
CA ALA A 114 0.85 -6.33 58.55
C ALA A 114 0.61 -5.29 57.46
N VAL A 115 -0.63 -4.82 57.33
CA VAL A 115 -1.02 -3.76 56.40
C VAL A 115 -0.35 -2.43 56.78
N GLU A 116 -0.39 -2.04 58.06
CA GLU A 116 0.29 -0.84 58.58
C GLU A 116 1.80 -0.89 58.29
N ARG A 117 2.44 -2.03 58.59
CA ARG A 117 3.87 -2.21 58.32
C ARG A 117 4.22 -2.11 56.84
N ALA A 118 3.35 -2.61 55.96
CA ALA A 118 3.54 -2.49 54.52
C ALA A 118 3.33 -1.05 54.04
N ALA A 119 2.33 -0.35 54.57
CA ALA A 119 2.08 1.07 54.32
C ALA A 119 3.29 1.93 54.70
N ASP A 120 3.83 1.74 55.91
CA ASP A 120 5.03 2.43 56.39
C ASP A 120 6.24 2.19 55.46
N ALA A 121 6.44 0.94 55.04
CA ALA A 121 7.56 0.59 54.16
C ALA A 121 7.44 1.19 52.75
N LEU A 122 6.22 1.44 52.29
CA LEU A 122 5.91 1.99 50.96
C LEU A 122 5.70 3.51 50.95
N GLY A 123 5.54 4.13 52.13
CA GLY A 123 5.24 5.55 52.26
C GLY A 123 3.83 5.91 51.77
N ILE A 124 2.85 5.05 52.02
CA ILE A 124 1.43 5.27 51.66
C ILE A 124 0.54 5.02 52.88
N GLU A 125 -0.72 5.45 52.81
CA GLU A 125 -1.72 5.19 53.85
C GLU A 125 -2.11 3.69 53.89
N SER A 126 -2.40 3.16 55.09
CA SER A 126 -2.80 1.76 55.31
C SER A 126 -4.01 1.36 54.47
N GLU A 127 -5.01 2.24 54.35
CA GLU A 127 -6.20 2.02 53.51
C GLU A 127 -5.85 1.85 52.02
N ALA A 128 -4.79 2.51 51.56
CA ALA A 128 -4.35 2.45 50.18
C ALA A 128 -3.64 1.13 49.85
N VAL A 129 -3.09 0.42 50.85
CA VAL A 129 -2.45 -0.90 50.63
C VAL A 129 -3.49 -1.90 50.13
N ASP A 130 -4.61 -2.04 50.83
CA ASP A 130 -5.65 -3.00 50.50
C ASP A 130 -6.27 -2.72 49.12
N ALA A 131 -6.60 -1.46 48.85
CA ALA A 131 -7.14 -1.02 47.56
C ALA A 131 -6.15 -1.27 46.39
N SER A 132 -4.85 -1.26 46.67
CA SER A 132 -3.81 -1.39 45.63
C SER A 132 -3.30 -2.81 45.41
N LEU A 133 -3.63 -3.79 46.27
CA LEU A 133 -3.10 -5.16 46.14
C LEU A 133 -3.38 -5.76 44.76
N TYR A 134 -4.57 -5.53 44.23
CA TYR A 134 -5.07 -6.15 43.01
C TYR A 134 -5.63 -5.16 41.99
N ALA A 135 -5.34 -3.86 42.14
CA ALA A 135 -5.79 -2.81 41.22
C ALA A 135 -5.31 -3.03 39.76
N ASP A 136 -4.28 -3.87 39.55
CA ASP A 136 -3.78 -4.25 38.22
C ASP A 136 -4.53 -5.43 37.57
N ARG A 137 -5.55 -6.00 38.22
CA ARG A 137 -6.45 -6.98 37.59
C ARG A 137 -7.44 -6.26 36.70
N ASP A 138 -7.74 -6.82 35.52
CA ASP A 138 -8.68 -6.23 34.56
C ASP A 138 -10.00 -5.78 35.20
N VAL A 139 -10.59 -6.60 36.07
CA VAL A 139 -11.87 -6.30 36.76
C VAL A 139 -11.78 -5.12 37.75
N GLU A 140 -10.59 -4.80 38.27
CA GLU A 140 -10.35 -3.69 39.20
C GLU A 140 -9.85 -2.42 38.49
N GLN A 141 -9.52 -2.51 37.20
CA GLN A 141 -9.14 -1.32 36.42
C GLN A 141 -10.31 -0.36 36.34
N VAL A 142 -10.01 0.94 36.34
CA VAL A 142 -11.03 1.99 36.29
C VAL A 142 -11.21 2.44 34.85
N LEU A 143 -12.46 2.52 34.40
CA LEU A 143 -12.81 3.12 33.11
C LEU A 143 -12.57 4.62 33.21
N VAL A 144 -11.63 5.18 32.43
CA VAL A 144 -11.29 6.61 32.51
C VAL A 144 -11.76 7.41 31.31
N ASP A 145 -11.96 6.75 30.18
CA ASP A 145 -12.52 7.35 28.99
C ASP A 145 -13.49 6.38 28.31
N ALA A 146 -14.65 6.92 27.96
CA ALA A 146 -15.72 6.24 27.24
C ALA A 146 -16.31 7.14 26.14
N ASP A 147 -15.57 8.18 25.72
CA ASP A 147 -15.97 9.06 24.62
C ASP A 147 -15.80 8.32 23.27
N VAL A 148 -16.75 7.43 22.99
CA VAL A 148 -16.75 6.65 21.77
C VAL A 148 -17.39 7.43 20.63
N ARG A 149 -16.74 7.39 19.48
CA ARG A 149 -17.15 8.06 18.23
C ARG A 149 -18.47 7.59 17.59
N TRP A 150 -19.19 6.64 18.19
CA TRP A 150 -20.39 6.06 17.63
C TRP A 150 -21.64 6.51 18.37
N ASP A 151 -22.61 7.02 17.63
CA ASP A 151 -24.00 7.04 18.11
C ASP A 151 -24.64 5.63 18.04
N PRO A 152 -25.86 5.43 18.56
CA PRO A 152 -26.51 4.12 18.52
C PRO A 152 -26.68 3.54 17.11
N ASP A 153 -26.90 4.37 16.10
CA ASP A 153 -27.12 3.92 14.71
C ASP A 153 -25.78 3.54 14.05
N ALA A 154 -24.74 4.35 14.25
CA ALA A 154 -23.38 4.07 13.81
C ALA A 154 -22.80 2.81 14.48
N LEU A 155 -23.09 2.58 15.76
CA LEU A 155 -22.66 1.37 16.48
C LEU A 155 -23.31 0.11 15.89
N LEU A 156 -24.59 0.17 15.50
CA LEU A 156 -25.28 -0.94 14.83
C LEU A 156 -24.68 -1.21 13.44
N ALA A 157 -24.42 -0.18 12.64
CA ALA A 157 -23.75 -0.33 11.35
C ALA A 157 -22.35 -0.95 11.51
N GLN A 158 -21.58 -0.48 12.50
CA GLN A 158 -20.25 -1.01 12.79
C GLN A 158 -20.30 -2.46 13.29
N TYR A 159 -21.35 -2.81 14.04
CA TYR A 159 -21.63 -4.17 14.46
C TYR A 159 -21.90 -5.08 13.26
N ASP A 160 -22.77 -4.68 12.35
CA ASP A 160 -23.15 -5.46 11.18
C ASP A 160 -21.97 -5.66 10.22
N LEU A 161 -21.17 -4.61 9.98
CA LEU A 161 -19.90 -4.74 9.26
C LEU A 161 -18.95 -5.72 9.98
N SER A 162 -18.78 -5.57 11.30
CA SER A 162 -17.90 -6.46 12.08
C SER A 162 -18.39 -7.91 12.08
N LEU A 163 -19.71 -8.14 12.04
CA LEU A 163 -20.32 -9.47 11.97
C LEU A 163 -20.08 -10.11 10.61
N ALA A 164 -20.31 -9.37 9.52
CA ALA A 164 -20.05 -9.83 8.15
C ALA A 164 -18.55 -10.14 7.93
N GLN A 165 -17.67 -9.29 8.46
CA GLN A 165 -16.23 -9.52 8.46
C GLN A 165 -15.84 -10.80 9.21
N THR A 166 -16.37 -11.01 10.42
CA THR A 166 -16.08 -12.23 11.19
C THR A 166 -16.66 -13.48 10.51
N ALA A 167 -17.77 -13.36 9.76
CA ALA A 167 -18.32 -14.44 8.95
C ALA A 167 -17.37 -14.88 7.82
N LEU A 168 -16.52 -13.99 7.31
CA LEU A 168 -15.51 -14.28 6.29
C LEU A 168 -14.24 -14.97 6.84
N PHE A 169 -14.09 -15.12 8.16
CA PHE A 169 -12.89 -15.72 8.73
C PHE A 169 -12.67 -17.19 8.33
N ASP A 170 -13.73 -17.89 7.96
CA ASP A 170 -13.66 -19.26 7.43
C ASP A 170 -13.93 -19.32 5.91
N ALA A 171 -13.87 -18.19 5.21
CA ALA A 171 -13.99 -18.15 3.75
C ALA A 171 -12.75 -18.76 3.08
N THR A 172 -12.97 -19.48 1.98
CA THR A 172 -11.92 -20.07 1.13
C THR A 172 -11.80 -19.37 -0.21
N GLU A 173 -12.85 -18.69 -0.64
CA GLU A 173 -12.95 -17.93 -1.89
C GLU A 173 -14.00 -16.83 -1.71
N VAL A 174 -13.75 -15.68 -2.33
CA VAL A 174 -14.65 -14.53 -2.36
C VAL A 174 -14.74 -14.01 -3.79
N ARG A 175 -15.95 -13.86 -4.32
CA ARG A 175 -16.23 -13.19 -5.59
C ARG A 175 -16.81 -11.82 -5.29
N VAL A 176 -16.27 -10.77 -5.89
CA VAL A 176 -16.70 -9.39 -5.66
C VAL A 176 -17.01 -8.70 -6.98
N ARG A 177 -18.13 -8.00 -7.04
CA ARG A 177 -18.44 -7.02 -8.09
C ARG A 177 -18.60 -5.66 -7.45
N SER A 178 -18.09 -4.63 -8.11
CA SER A 178 -18.27 -3.23 -7.68
C SER A 178 -18.22 -2.30 -8.88
N ASN A 179 -18.89 -1.15 -8.76
CA ASN A 179 -18.74 -0.04 -9.70
C ASN A 179 -17.38 0.69 -9.61
N ASP A 180 -16.54 0.36 -8.63
CA ASP A 180 -15.14 0.79 -8.53
C ASP A 180 -14.16 -0.40 -8.54
N PRO A 181 -13.94 -1.03 -9.70
CA PRO A 181 -13.07 -2.21 -9.81
C PRO A 181 -11.59 -1.87 -9.54
N LYS A 182 -11.14 -0.63 -9.81
CA LYS A 182 -9.76 -0.21 -9.57
C LYS A 182 -9.43 -0.28 -8.08
N ARG A 183 -10.28 0.30 -7.24
CA ARG A 183 -10.13 0.27 -5.78
C ARG A 183 -10.08 -1.16 -5.22
N LEU A 184 -10.91 -2.06 -5.75
CA LEU A 184 -10.89 -3.47 -5.35
C LEU A 184 -9.57 -4.16 -5.70
N VAL A 185 -9.08 -3.97 -6.92
CA VAL A 185 -7.82 -4.57 -7.38
C VAL A 185 -6.65 -4.06 -6.55
N SER A 186 -6.54 -2.74 -6.33
CA SER A 186 -5.50 -2.17 -5.47
C SER A 186 -5.59 -2.70 -4.03
N ALA A 187 -6.81 -2.92 -3.50
CA ALA A 187 -6.98 -3.53 -2.18
C ALA A 187 -6.56 -5.00 -2.14
N VAL A 188 -6.89 -5.80 -3.14
CA VAL A 188 -6.43 -7.20 -3.22
C VAL A 188 -4.90 -7.26 -3.31
N LYS A 189 -4.28 -6.43 -4.15
CA LYS A 189 -2.81 -6.34 -4.26
C LYS A 189 -2.19 -6.00 -2.89
N ARG A 190 -2.71 -4.97 -2.19
CA ARG A 190 -2.29 -4.63 -0.81
C ARG A 190 -2.46 -5.78 0.19
N LEU A 191 -3.54 -6.55 0.06
CA LEU A 191 -3.85 -7.67 0.93
C LEU A 191 -3.09 -8.96 0.58
N ARG A 192 -2.27 -8.97 -0.49
CA ARG A 192 -1.51 -10.12 -0.99
C ARG A 192 -2.39 -11.34 -1.22
N LEU A 193 -3.59 -11.08 -1.74
CA LEU A 193 -4.53 -12.12 -2.14
C LEU A 193 -4.33 -12.47 -3.60
N MET A 194 -4.63 -13.72 -3.95
CA MET A 194 -4.71 -14.11 -5.35
C MET A 194 -6.02 -13.59 -5.92
N TYR A 195 -6.00 -13.06 -7.13
CA TYR A 195 -7.21 -12.63 -7.79
C TYR A 195 -7.20 -12.93 -9.29
N GLU A 196 -8.42 -13.08 -9.81
CA GLU A 196 -8.71 -13.19 -11.21
C GLU A 196 -9.88 -12.27 -11.53
N VAL A 197 -9.86 -11.66 -12.70
CA VAL A 197 -11.00 -10.89 -13.19
C VAL A 197 -11.68 -11.71 -14.28
N GLU A 198 -12.88 -12.18 -14.00
CA GLU A 198 -13.70 -12.95 -14.94
C GLU A 198 -14.71 -12.04 -15.65
N LYS A 199 -14.87 -12.22 -16.97
CA LYS A 199 -15.94 -11.57 -17.74
C LYS A 199 -17.24 -12.36 -17.58
N THR A 200 -18.28 -11.71 -17.09
CA THR A 200 -19.63 -12.27 -16.96
C THR A 200 -20.63 -11.48 -17.81
N PRO A 201 -21.83 -12.04 -18.11
CA PRO A 201 -22.90 -11.28 -18.77
C PRO A 201 -23.33 -10.01 -18.01
N GLU A 202 -23.07 -9.98 -16.69
CA GLU A 202 -23.43 -8.88 -15.78
C GLU A 202 -22.27 -7.89 -15.55
N GLY A 203 -21.15 -8.04 -16.27
CA GLY A 203 -19.96 -7.20 -16.13
C GLY A 203 -18.73 -7.99 -15.68
N ARG A 204 -17.76 -7.31 -15.05
CA ARG A 204 -16.52 -7.92 -14.55
C ARG A 204 -16.70 -8.36 -13.10
N GLU A 205 -16.23 -9.57 -12.78
CA GLU A 205 -16.24 -10.12 -11.42
C GLU A 205 -14.82 -10.44 -10.96
N LEU A 206 -14.47 -9.98 -9.76
CA LEU A 206 -13.18 -10.23 -9.14
C LEU A 206 -13.27 -11.49 -8.27
N VAL A 207 -12.66 -12.58 -8.73
CA VAL A 207 -12.57 -13.84 -7.99
C VAL A 207 -11.29 -13.82 -7.16
N VAL A 208 -11.42 -13.78 -5.84
CA VAL A 208 -10.33 -13.63 -4.89
C VAL A 208 -10.18 -14.88 -4.05
N THR A 209 -8.94 -15.36 -3.95
CA THR A 209 -8.59 -16.58 -3.20
C THR A 209 -7.30 -16.38 -2.41
N GLY A 210 -7.03 -17.30 -1.50
CA GLY A 210 -5.78 -17.32 -0.74
C GLY A 210 -4.70 -18.16 -1.42
N PRO A 211 -3.40 -17.80 -1.35
CA PRO A 211 -2.29 -18.53 -1.98
C PRO A 211 -2.29 -20.04 -1.75
N ASP A 212 -2.64 -20.48 -0.54
CA ASP A 212 -2.64 -21.91 -0.20
C ASP A 212 -3.88 -22.69 -0.68
N ARG A 213 -4.87 -22.04 -1.35
CA ARG A 213 -6.15 -22.66 -1.75
C ARG A 213 -5.96 -23.88 -2.66
N LEU A 214 -4.89 -23.88 -3.46
CA LEU A 214 -4.53 -24.98 -4.37
C LEU A 214 -4.03 -26.23 -3.63
N PHE A 215 -3.51 -26.08 -2.41
CA PHE A 215 -2.97 -27.18 -1.60
C PHE A 215 -3.93 -27.65 -0.51
N SER A 216 -4.79 -26.74 -0.01
CA SER A 216 -5.73 -27.05 1.07
C SER A 216 -6.83 -25.99 1.22
N ARG A 217 -7.98 -26.38 1.80
CA ARG A 217 -9.02 -25.45 2.27
C ARG A 217 -8.54 -24.68 3.51
N THR A 218 -7.54 -23.83 3.35
CA THR A 218 -6.96 -23.04 4.44
C THR A 218 -7.79 -21.81 4.73
N ARG A 219 -7.98 -21.55 6.03
CA ARG A 219 -8.72 -20.38 6.55
C ARG A 219 -7.79 -19.23 6.92
N ARG A 220 -6.54 -19.30 6.46
CA ARG A 220 -5.45 -18.37 6.80
C ARG A 220 -5.71 -16.94 6.30
N TYR A 221 -6.51 -16.81 5.24
CA TYR A 221 -6.76 -15.56 4.54
C TYR A 221 -8.10 -14.91 4.91
N GLY A 222 -8.87 -15.50 5.83
CA GLY A 222 -10.19 -15.00 6.22
C GLY A 222 -10.17 -13.56 6.75
N THR A 223 -9.12 -13.15 7.46
CA THR A 223 -8.94 -11.75 7.88
C THR A 223 -8.68 -10.81 6.71
N ALA A 224 -7.98 -11.25 5.67
CA ALA A 224 -7.74 -10.46 4.46
C ALA A 224 -9.03 -10.32 3.64
N PHE A 225 -9.82 -11.38 3.47
CA PHE A 225 -11.16 -11.30 2.88
C PHE A 225 -12.08 -10.34 3.66
N ALA A 226 -12.02 -10.38 4.99
CA ALA A 226 -12.77 -9.47 5.84
C ALA A 226 -12.37 -7.99 5.63
N ARG A 227 -11.09 -7.72 5.35
CA ARG A 227 -10.63 -6.36 4.99
C ARG A 227 -11.11 -5.96 3.60
N LEU A 228 -11.05 -6.87 2.62
CA LEU A 228 -11.56 -6.64 1.27
C LEU A 228 -13.05 -6.27 1.26
N LEU A 229 -13.87 -6.92 2.11
CA LEU A 229 -15.28 -6.56 2.27
C LEU A 229 -15.47 -5.09 2.65
N ARG A 230 -14.61 -4.53 3.52
CA ARG A 230 -14.70 -3.11 3.89
C ARG A 230 -14.48 -2.22 2.68
N THR A 231 -13.42 -2.47 1.90
CA THR A 231 -13.14 -1.73 0.66
C THR A 231 -14.30 -1.82 -0.33
N ALA A 232 -14.88 -3.02 -0.51
CA ALA A 232 -16.04 -3.20 -1.38
C ALA A 232 -17.25 -2.41 -0.90
N ALA A 233 -17.49 -2.41 0.42
CA ALA A 233 -18.62 -1.74 1.03
C ALA A 233 -18.51 -0.20 1.09
N GLU A 234 -17.36 0.36 0.71
CA GLU A 234 -17.16 1.81 0.52
C GLU A 234 -17.57 2.28 -0.89
N SER A 235 -17.90 1.36 -1.79
CA SER A 235 -18.42 1.65 -3.13
C SER A 235 -19.95 1.77 -3.12
N ALA A 236 -20.52 2.60 -4.00
CA ALA A 236 -21.97 2.84 -4.02
C ALA A 236 -22.78 1.61 -4.45
N GLU A 237 -22.23 0.77 -5.32
CA GLU A 237 -22.86 -0.47 -5.78
C GLU A 237 -21.83 -1.61 -5.69
N TRP A 238 -22.17 -2.66 -4.94
CA TRP A 238 -21.32 -3.84 -4.80
C TRP A 238 -22.11 -5.10 -4.46
N SER A 239 -21.54 -6.24 -4.82
CA SER A 239 -22.01 -7.54 -4.34
C SER A 239 -20.82 -8.45 -4.03
N LEU A 240 -20.95 -9.27 -3.01
CA LEU A 240 -19.93 -10.21 -2.58
C LEU A 240 -20.56 -11.59 -2.36
N GLU A 241 -20.01 -12.60 -3.02
CA GLU A 241 -20.32 -14.00 -2.77
C GLU A 241 -19.11 -14.70 -2.16
N ALA A 242 -19.28 -15.34 -1.01
CA ALA A 242 -18.19 -16.05 -0.34
C ALA A 242 -18.51 -17.53 -0.15
N THR A 243 -17.52 -18.36 -0.45
CA THR A 243 -17.52 -19.79 -0.14
C THR A 243 -16.94 -19.99 1.25
N ILE A 244 -17.76 -20.43 2.21
CA ILE A 244 -17.42 -20.57 3.63
C ILE A 244 -17.27 -22.05 4.00
N ASP A 245 -16.15 -22.41 4.65
CA ASP A 245 -15.98 -23.70 5.30
C ASP A 245 -16.56 -23.68 6.74
N ASP A 246 -17.84 -23.98 6.86
CA ASP A 246 -18.54 -24.08 8.13
C ASP A 246 -18.39 -25.49 8.72
N ARG A 247 -17.30 -25.70 9.48
CA ARG A 247 -17.01 -26.96 10.19
C ARG A 247 -16.98 -28.18 9.27
N GLY A 248 -16.34 -28.05 8.10
CA GLY A 248 -16.19 -29.10 7.10
C GLY A 248 -17.34 -29.15 6.09
N ARG A 249 -18.37 -28.31 6.25
CA ARG A 249 -19.45 -28.15 5.27
C ARG A 249 -19.30 -26.82 4.54
N GLU A 250 -19.18 -26.91 3.24
CA GLU A 250 -19.19 -25.74 2.36
C GLU A 250 -20.56 -25.09 2.35
N ARG A 251 -20.59 -23.76 2.47
CA ARG A 251 -21.79 -22.94 2.41
C ARG A 251 -21.51 -21.65 1.68
N THR A 252 -22.53 -21.12 1.02
CA THR A 252 -22.43 -19.83 0.32
C THR A 252 -23.02 -18.71 1.19
N MET A 253 -22.25 -17.65 1.37
CA MET A 253 -22.71 -16.36 1.89
C MET A 253 -22.81 -15.37 0.75
N ARG A 254 -23.85 -14.53 0.75
CA ARG A 254 -24.03 -13.44 -0.21
C ARG A 254 -24.30 -12.15 0.55
N LEU A 255 -23.65 -11.08 0.14
CA LEU A 255 -23.78 -9.73 0.70
C LEU A 255 -23.87 -8.72 -0.45
N SER A 256 -24.53 -7.59 -0.21
CA SER A 256 -24.71 -6.48 -1.15
C SER A 256 -24.73 -5.14 -0.41
N ASP A 257 -24.79 -4.04 -1.16
CA ASP A 257 -24.89 -2.67 -0.63
C ASP A 257 -26.06 -2.43 0.33
N GLY A 258 -27.15 -3.20 0.22
CA GLY A 258 -28.27 -3.15 1.16
C GLY A 258 -28.05 -3.90 2.48
N ASP A 259 -27.01 -4.73 2.59
CA ASP A 259 -26.77 -5.58 3.75
C ASP A 259 -25.79 -4.98 4.76
N VAL A 260 -24.75 -4.29 4.27
CA VAL A 260 -23.65 -3.78 5.09
C VAL A 260 -23.27 -2.38 4.64
N THR A 261 -23.18 -1.46 5.58
CA THR A 261 -22.68 -0.10 5.37
C THR A 261 -21.39 0.09 6.16
N VAL A 262 -20.43 0.80 5.58
CA VAL A 262 -19.24 1.25 6.32
C VAL A 262 -19.62 2.53 7.06
N PRO A 263 -19.56 2.56 8.40
CA PRO A 263 -19.82 3.80 9.12
C PRO A 263 -18.73 4.82 8.80
N ASP A 264 -19.07 6.13 8.83
CA ASP A 264 -18.17 7.26 8.56
C ASP A 264 -17.09 7.44 9.65
N VAL A 265 -16.28 6.41 9.85
CA VAL A 265 -15.24 6.34 10.86
C VAL A 265 -14.10 5.48 10.35
N GLU A 266 -12.93 6.11 10.23
CA GLU A 266 -11.71 5.46 9.76
C GLU A 266 -11.34 4.26 10.66
N PRO A 267 -10.84 3.16 10.08
CA PRO A 267 -10.39 2.03 10.87
C PRO A 267 -9.20 2.45 11.76
N VAL A 268 -9.18 2.00 13.02
CA VAL A 268 -8.12 2.32 14.00
C VAL A 268 -6.72 1.85 13.55
N ALA A 269 -6.66 0.88 12.63
CA ALA A 269 -5.42 0.47 11.98
C ALA A 269 -5.74 -0.18 10.64
N GLU A 270 -5.44 0.51 9.53
CA GLU A 270 -4.98 -0.20 8.35
C GLU A 270 -3.49 -0.46 8.53
N PRO A 271 -2.99 -1.69 8.30
CA PRO A 271 -1.57 -1.82 8.04
C PRO A 271 -1.27 -1.05 6.76
N ASP A 272 -0.64 0.11 6.92
CA ASP A 272 0.06 0.83 5.87
C ASP A 272 1.22 -0.03 5.40
N PHE A 273 0.97 -1.00 4.54
CA PHE A 273 2.03 -1.58 3.74
C PHE A 273 1.51 -1.79 2.33
N ASP A 274 1.70 -0.72 1.55
CA ASP A 274 1.96 -0.77 0.13
C ASP A 274 3.01 -1.87 -0.13
N SER A 275 2.79 -2.67 -1.17
CA SER A 275 3.70 -2.78 -2.30
C SER A 275 5.17 -2.34 -2.09
N GLY A 276 5.87 -2.87 -1.09
CA GLY A 276 7.22 -2.40 -0.74
C GLY A 276 8.21 -2.60 -1.87
N VAL A 277 7.98 -3.56 -2.76
CA VAL A 277 8.83 -3.83 -3.92
C VAL A 277 8.45 -2.94 -5.09
N GLU A 278 7.16 -2.81 -5.39
CA GLU A 278 6.63 -2.04 -6.52
C GLU A 278 6.76 -0.53 -6.29
N ALA A 279 6.46 -0.04 -5.09
CA ALA A 279 6.63 1.38 -4.74
C ALA A 279 8.12 1.78 -4.70
N ASP A 280 8.98 0.93 -4.13
CA ASP A 280 10.43 1.12 -4.15
C ASP A 280 10.99 1.09 -5.59
N PHE A 281 10.51 0.17 -6.42
CA PHE A 281 10.85 0.13 -7.84
C PHE A 281 10.44 1.42 -8.57
N ALA A 282 9.16 1.81 -8.45
CA ALA A 282 8.64 3.01 -9.10
C ALA A 282 9.35 4.29 -8.64
N GLY A 283 9.66 4.39 -7.35
CA GLY A 283 10.42 5.52 -6.79
C GLY A 283 11.83 5.60 -7.37
N ARG A 284 12.52 4.46 -7.51
CA ARG A 284 13.88 4.42 -8.07
C ARG A 284 13.91 4.68 -9.57
N VAL A 285 12.92 4.19 -10.33
CA VAL A 285 12.82 4.42 -11.79
C VAL A 285 12.55 5.90 -12.09
N ARG A 286 11.62 6.55 -11.37
CA ARG A 286 11.31 7.98 -11.56
C ARG A 286 12.48 8.93 -11.28
N GLY A 287 13.49 8.46 -10.54
CA GLY A 287 14.71 9.21 -10.29
C GLY A 287 15.74 9.10 -11.42
N LEU A 288 15.45 8.32 -12.47
CA LEU A 288 16.32 8.16 -13.63
C LEU A 288 15.82 9.01 -14.79
N ASP A 289 16.77 9.51 -15.57
CA ASP A 289 16.54 10.17 -16.85
C ASP A 289 16.60 9.08 -17.94
N LEU A 290 15.43 8.62 -18.37
CA LEU A 290 15.25 7.57 -19.37
C LEU A 290 14.27 8.11 -20.42
N ASP A 291 14.43 7.68 -21.68
CA ASP A 291 13.48 7.95 -22.78
C ASP A 291 12.18 7.10 -22.65
N TRP A 292 11.85 6.70 -21.43
CA TRP A 292 10.73 5.82 -21.09
C TRP A 292 9.92 6.40 -19.93
N THR A 293 8.64 6.63 -20.17
CA THR A 293 7.68 7.07 -19.15
C THR A 293 7.08 5.87 -18.40
N LEU A 294 7.31 5.77 -17.09
CA LEU A 294 6.69 4.76 -16.23
C LEU A 294 5.25 5.12 -15.84
N VAL A 295 4.29 4.33 -16.32
CA VAL A 295 2.88 4.37 -15.94
C VAL A 295 2.59 3.32 -14.86
N ARG A 296 1.98 3.74 -13.75
CA ARG A 296 1.49 2.82 -12.69
C ARG A 296 0.05 2.42 -12.96
N GLU A 297 -0.29 1.17 -12.63
CA GLU A 297 -1.65 0.64 -12.77
C GLU A 297 -2.25 0.92 -14.17
N PRO A 298 -1.58 0.46 -15.24
CA PRO A 298 -2.00 0.71 -16.62
C PRO A 298 -3.37 0.09 -16.92
N GLU A 299 -3.88 0.36 -18.13
CA GLU A 299 -5.16 -0.19 -18.56
C GLU A 299 -5.15 -1.73 -18.57
N PRO A 300 -6.25 -2.39 -18.15
CA PRO A 300 -6.32 -3.84 -18.12
C PRO A 300 -6.18 -4.47 -19.52
N LEU A 301 -5.39 -5.54 -19.61
CA LEU A 301 -5.22 -6.36 -20.80
C LEU A 301 -6.34 -7.42 -20.85
N GLU A 302 -7.05 -7.49 -21.97
CA GLU A 302 -8.11 -8.47 -22.16
C GLU A 302 -7.55 -9.79 -22.71
N THR A 303 -7.76 -10.90 -21.98
CA THR A 303 -7.27 -12.24 -22.34
C THR A 303 -8.43 -13.20 -22.50
N GLY A 304 -9.04 -13.26 -23.68
CA GLY A 304 -10.22 -14.10 -23.93
C GLY A 304 -11.34 -13.89 -22.90
N ALA A 305 -11.51 -14.86 -21.99
CA ALA A 305 -12.51 -14.86 -20.92
C ALA A 305 -12.07 -14.16 -19.61
N SER A 306 -10.79 -13.83 -19.46
CA SER A 306 -10.22 -13.15 -18.29
C SER A 306 -9.67 -11.76 -18.63
N VAL A 307 -9.34 -11.01 -17.57
CA VAL A 307 -8.67 -9.70 -17.67
C VAL A 307 -7.43 -9.73 -16.77
N MET A 308 -6.28 -9.36 -17.32
CA MET A 308 -5.02 -9.19 -16.61
C MET A 308 -4.78 -7.70 -16.32
N ILE A 309 -4.27 -7.37 -15.13
CA ILE A 309 -3.93 -5.99 -14.76
C ILE A 309 -2.46 -5.93 -14.34
N PRO A 310 -1.56 -5.52 -15.26
CA PRO A 310 -0.15 -5.34 -14.96
C PRO A 310 0.08 -4.33 -13.82
N ASP A 311 1.21 -4.43 -13.14
CA ASP A 311 1.62 -3.45 -12.12
C ASP A 311 2.04 -2.11 -12.74
N PHE A 312 2.74 -2.18 -13.88
CA PHE A 312 3.31 -1.04 -14.58
C PHE A 312 3.22 -1.19 -16.09
N ALA A 313 3.41 -0.07 -16.78
CA ALA A 313 3.78 -0.03 -18.19
C ALA A 313 4.89 1.01 -18.40
N PHE A 314 5.74 0.77 -19.38
CA PHE A 314 6.75 1.69 -19.88
C PHE A 314 6.34 2.15 -21.27
N ASP A 315 6.08 3.44 -21.42
CA ASP A 315 5.80 4.09 -22.70
C ASP A 315 7.11 4.64 -23.24
N TYR A 316 7.48 4.28 -24.47
CA TYR A 316 8.66 4.86 -25.10
C TYR A 316 8.32 6.26 -25.61
N ASP A 317 9.15 7.26 -25.30
CA ASP A 317 8.81 8.66 -25.56
C ASP A 317 8.90 9.02 -27.07
N HIS A 318 9.61 8.21 -27.86
CA HIS A 318 9.90 8.48 -29.28
C HIS A 318 9.19 7.54 -30.28
N ALA A 319 8.36 6.61 -29.83
CA ALA A 319 7.53 5.78 -30.72
C ALA A 319 6.22 5.36 -30.04
N ASP A 320 5.23 4.94 -30.83
CA ASP A 320 3.99 4.35 -30.30
C ASP A 320 4.23 2.90 -29.84
N PHE A 321 4.98 2.77 -28.75
CA PHE A 321 5.36 1.49 -28.17
C PHE A 321 5.19 1.49 -26.65
N ARG A 322 4.58 0.41 -26.15
CA ARG A 322 4.32 0.19 -24.73
C ARG A 322 4.78 -1.20 -24.32
N LEU A 323 5.69 -1.26 -23.35
CA LEU A 323 6.09 -2.50 -22.68
C LEU A 323 5.38 -2.61 -21.34
N PHE A 324 4.56 -3.64 -21.15
CA PHE A 324 3.97 -3.91 -19.83
C PHE A 324 4.98 -4.56 -18.89
N PHE A 325 4.82 -4.28 -17.58
CA PHE A 325 5.70 -4.83 -16.56
C PHE A 325 4.92 -5.33 -15.34
N GLU A 326 5.10 -6.60 -15.00
CA GLU A 326 4.45 -7.29 -13.87
C GLU A 326 5.49 -7.77 -12.86
N VAL A 327 5.27 -7.52 -11.56
CA VAL A 327 6.16 -7.96 -10.48
C VAL A 327 5.54 -9.14 -9.72
N MET A 328 6.09 -10.35 -9.93
CA MET A 328 5.65 -11.57 -9.26
C MET A 328 6.46 -11.83 -7.97
N GLY A 329 5.88 -11.52 -6.79
CA GLY A 329 6.59 -11.60 -5.50
C GLY A 329 6.15 -12.63 -4.46
N PHE A 330 4.93 -13.16 -4.50
CA PHE A 330 4.48 -14.16 -3.50
C PHE A 330 3.51 -15.17 -4.11
N TRP A 331 4.02 -16.26 -4.68
CA TRP A 331 3.19 -17.13 -5.50
C TRP A 331 3.59 -18.60 -5.44
N THR A 332 2.68 -19.46 -5.91
CA THR A 332 2.84 -20.92 -5.95
C THR A 332 3.01 -21.35 -7.40
N PRO A 333 3.68 -22.50 -7.69
CA PRO A 333 3.93 -22.95 -9.06
C PRO A 333 2.66 -23.02 -9.93
N GLU A 334 1.54 -23.52 -9.41
CA GLU A 334 0.28 -23.64 -10.16
C GLU A 334 -0.41 -22.28 -10.40
N TYR A 335 -0.24 -21.31 -9.50
CA TYR A 335 -0.70 -19.94 -9.74
C TYR A 335 0.14 -19.31 -10.85
N VAL A 336 1.45 -19.50 -10.79
CA VAL A 336 2.35 -19.04 -11.84
C VAL A 336 1.96 -19.70 -13.17
N GLU A 337 1.74 -21.02 -13.22
CA GLU A 337 1.25 -21.71 -14.42
C GLU A 337 -0.07 -21.13 -14.95
N LYS A 338 -1.03 -20.83 -14.06
CA LYS A 338 -2.33 -20.27 -14.46
C LYS A 338 -2.22 -18.83 -14.96
N LYS A 339 -1.47 -17.97 -14.26
CA LYS A 339 -1.13 -16.62 -14.72
C LYS A 339 -0.39 -16.69 -16.05
N LEU A 340 0.56 -17.61 -16.20
CA LEU A 340 1.28 -17.81 -17.45
C LEU A 340 0.40 -18.32 -18.58
N GLY A 341 -0.63 -19.11 -18.28
CA GLY A 341 -1.68 -19.43 -19.24
C GLY A 341 -2.39 -18.17 -19.72
N GLN A 342 -2.78 -17.27 -18.79
CA GLN A 342 -3.38 -15.99 -19.15
C GLN A 342 -2.43 -15.12 -19.96
N LEU A 343 -1.13 -15.12 -19.65
CA LEU A 343 -0.11 -14.37 -20.39
C LEU A 343 0.10 -14.91 -21.81
N ALA A 344 0.08 -16.24 -21.98
CA ALA A 344 0.19 -16.87 -23.29
C ALA A 344 -1.00 -16.56 -24.20
N ASP A 345 -2.17 -16.29 -23.61
CA ASP A 345 -3.38 -15.91 -24.34
C ASP A 345 -3.44 -14.40 -24.68
N VAL A 346 -2.45 -13.60 -24.24
CA VAL A 346 -2.31 -12.19 -24.66
C VAL A 346 -1.58 -12.17 -26.02
N GLU A 347 -2.33 -12.20 -27.12
CA GLU A 347 -1.75 -11.94 -28.44
C GLU A 347 -1.37 -10.45 -28.56
N ASP A 348 -0.24 -10.16 -29.23
CA ASP A 348 0.21 -8.81 -29.60
C ASP A 348 0.55 -7.85 -28.44
N VAL A 349 1.09 -8.35 -27.31
CA VAL A 349 1.55 -7.49 -26.21
C VAL A 349 2.96 -7.82 -25.75
N ASP A 350 3.82 -6.81 -25.72
CA ASP A 350 5.13 -6.86 -25.09
C ASP A 350 5.01 -6.83 -23.57
N LEU A 351 5.50 -7.87 -22.91
CA LEU A 351 5.47 -8.02 -21.46
C LEU A 351 6.83 -8.43 -20.90
N LEU A 352 7.28 -7.67 -19.91
CA LEU A 352 8.38 -7.98 -19.02
C LEU A 352 7.83 -8.47 -17.67
N VAL A 353 8.38 -9.57 -17.16
CA VAL A 353 7.99 -10.13 -15.86
C VAL A 353 9.19 -10.13 -14.93
N ALA A 354 9.04 -9.51 -13.75
CA ALA A 354 9.98 -9.66 -12.65
C ALA A 354 9.55 -10.82 -11.76
N VAL A 355 10.42 -11.80 -11.53
CA VAL A 355 10.11 -13.04 -10.81
C VAL A 355 10.99 -13.18 -9.58
N ASP A 356 10.39 -13.37 -8.41
CA ASP A 356 11.17 -13.66 -7.21
C ASP A 356 11.93 -15.00 -7.36
N GLU A 357 13.24 -14.98 -7.10
CA GLU A 357 14.14 -16.14 -7.25
C GLU A 357 13.67 -17.38 -6.47
N SER A 358 12.94 -17.18 -5.37
CA SER A 358 12.38 -18.27 -4.57
C SER A 358 11.31 -19.09 -5.30
N LEU A 359 10.75 -18.55 -6.39
CA LEU A 359 9.69 -19.21 -7.17
C LEU A 359 10.25 -20.28 -8.11
N GLY A 360 11.49 -20.14 -8.60
CA GLY A 360 12.13 -21.14 -9.46
C GLY A 360 11.47 -21.35 -10.84
N VAL A 361 10.64 -20.41 -11.30
CA VAL A 361 9.81 -20.50 -12.53
C VAL A 361 10.34 -19.67 -13.70
N GLY A 362 11.46 -18.96 -13.54
CA GLY A 362 11.95 -18.00 -14.54
C GLY A 362 12.17 -18.59 -15.94
N GLU A 363 12.69 -19.82 -16.02
CA GLU A 363 12.93 -20.50 -17.31
C GLU A 363 11.62 -20.83 -18.06
N GLU A 364 10.58 -21.22 -17.33
CA GLU A 364 9.26 -21.55 -17.91
C GLU A 364 8.54 -20.32 -18.45
N ILE A 365 8.77 -19.17 -17.83
CA ILE A 365 8.20 -17.88 -18.27
C ILE A 365 8.90 -17.41 -19.54
N ALA A 366 10.23 -17.47 -19.57
CA ALA A 366 11.03 -17.11 -20.74
C ALA A 366 10.69 -17.96 -21.97
N ALA A 367 10.36 -19.24 -21.76
CA ALA A 367 9.95 -20.15 -22.84
C ALA A 367 8.61 -19.79 -23.51
N ARG A 368 7.81 -18.90 -22.89
CA ARG A 368 6.51 -18.43 -23.43
C ARG A 368 6.61 -17.08 -24.15
N ASP A 369 7.81 -16.71 -24.60
CA ASP A 369 8.07 -15.45 -25.32
C ASP A 369 7.84 -14.18 -24.47
N HIS A 370 7.96 -14.33 -23.15
CA HIS A 370 7.97 -13.21 -22.21
C HIS A 370 9.38 -12.94 -21.74
N ARG A 371 9.75 -11.68 -21.57
CA ARG A 371 11.05 -11.32 -21.02
C ARG A 371 11.02 -11.48 -19.50
N VAL A 372 12.09 -12.01 -18.91
CA VAL A 372 12.14 -12.35 -17.48
C VAL A 372 13.34 -11.73 -16.80
N VAL A 373 13.10 -11.03 -15.69
CA VAL A 373 14.13 -10.55 -14.77
C VAL A 373 13.90 -11.22 -13.41
N THR A 374 14.89 -11.91 -12.87
CA THR A 374 14.77 -12.50 -11.53
C THR A 374 15.19 -11.49 -10.45
N TYR A 375 14.58 -11.56 -9.27
CA TYR A 375 14.97 -10.71 -8.15
C TYR A 375 14.86 -11.41 -6.79
N SER A 376 15.57 -10.89 -5.78
CA SER A 376 15.43 -11.33 -4.39
C SER A 376 15.19 -10.11 -3.50
N GLY A 377 14.02 -10.05 -2.87
CA GLY A 377 13.62 -8.95 -1.99
C GLY A 377 13.25 -7.65 -2.70
N THR A 378 14.06 -7.17 -3.66
CA THR A 378 13.76 -5.97 -4.48
C THR A 378 14.10 -6.19 -5.94
N VAL A 379 13.26 -5.70 -6.86
CA VAL A 379 13.57 -5.67 -8.29
C VAL A 379 14.76 -4.74 -8.54
N ARG A 380 15.75 -5.19 -9.31
CA ARG A 380 16.91 -4.36 -9.67
C ARG A 380 16.58 -3.52 -10.89
N VAL A 381 16.59 -2.20 -10.74
CA VAL A 381 16.27 -1.27 -11.82
C VAL A 381 17.19 -1.45 -13.03
N LYS A 382 18.49 -1.70 -12.80
CA LYS A 382 19.44 -1.97 -13.88
C LYS A 382 18.99 -3.12 -14.79
N ASP A 383 18.49 -4.21 -14.21
CA ASP A 383 18.15 -5.41 -14.98
C ASP A 383 16.90 -5.16 -15.85
N VAL A 384 16.00 -4.25 -15.42
CA VAL A 384 14.89 -3.76 -16.24
C VAL A 384 15.37 -2.77 -17.30
N VAL A 385 16.24 -1.81 -16.95
CA VAL A 385 16.80 -0.83 -17.89
C VAL A 385 17.60 -1.52 -19.00
N ASP A 386 18.33 -2.59 -18.70
CA ASP A 386 19.05 -3.37 -19.72
C ASP A 386 18.07 -3.93 -20.76
N VAL A 387 16.88 -4.41 -20.33
CA VAL A 387 15.82 -4.85 -21.25
C VAL A 387 15.25 -3.68 -22.06
N LEU A 388 14.96 -2.54 -21.42
CA LEU A 388 14.46 -1.34 -22.12
C LEU A 388 15.43 -0.88 -23.22
N ARG A 389 16.74 -0.93 -22.93
CA ARG A 389 17.79 -0.55 -23.88
C ARG A 389 17.89 -1.45 -25.10
N GLU A 390 17.50 -2.72 -24.98
CA GLU A 390 17.44 -3.62 -26.14
C GLU A 390 16.35 -3.17 -27.12
N TYR A 391 15.18 -2.75 -26.62
CA TYR A 391 14.12 -2.17 -27.45
C TYR A 391 14.52 -0.79 -28.00
N GLU A 392 15.09 0.06 -27.15
CA GLU A 392 15.58 1.38 -27.54
C GLU A 392 16.57 1.30 -28.70
N ALA A 393 17.53 0.37 -28.65
CA ALA A 393 18.50 0.19 -29.73
C ALA A 393 17.86 -0.19 -31.08
N GLU A 394 16.77 -0.96 -31.05
CA GLU A 394 16.00 -1.32 -32.25
C GLU A 394 15.27 -0.08 -32.79
N PHE A 395 14.53 0.64 -31.95
CA PHE A 395 13.82 1.86 -32.35
C PHE A 395 14.76 2.96 -32.84
N VAL A 396 15.92 3.12 -32.21
CA VAL A 396 16.95 4.07 -32.63
C VAL A 396 17.51 3.69 -34.00
N ALA A 397 17.77 2.41 -34.25
CA ALA A 397 18.26 1.95 -35.55
C ALA A 397 17.23 2.17 -36.67
N ASP A 398 15.96 1.87 -36.41
CA ASP A 398 14.87 2.07 -37.36
C ASP A 398 14.65 3.57 -37.64
N ALA A 399 14.58 4.40 -36.60
CA ALA A 399 14.48 5.85 -36.72
C ALA A 399 15.67 6.45 -37.47
N ALA A 400 16.89 5.97 -37.20
CA ALA A 400 18.08 6.38 -37.93
C ALA A 400 18.01 5.97 -39.41
N ALA A 401 17.48 4.79 -39.74
CA ALA A 401 17.34 4.33 -41.12
C ALA A 401 16.31 5.16 -41.92
N ASP A 402 15.26 5.65 -41.27
CA ASP A 402 14.22 6.50 -41.88
C ASP A 402 14.68 7.95 -42.10
N LEU A 403 15.70 8.41 -41.37
CA LEU A 403 16.31 9.72 -41.54
C LEU A 403 17.30 9.76 -42.72
N PRO A 404 17.34 10.85 -43.50
CA PRO A 404 18.35 11.01 -44.54
C PRO A 404 19.76 11.04 -43.94
N ASP A 405 20.76 10.52 -44.68
CA ASP A 405 22.17 10.52 -44.26
C ASP A 405 22.75 11.93 -44.02
N THR A 406 22.09 12.93 -44.61
CA THR A 406 22.47 14.34 -44.52
C THR A 406 21.29 15.16 -44.03
N LEU A 407 21.52 15.95 -42.98
CA LEU A 407 20.55 16.86 -42.37
C LEU A 407 21.12 18.29 -42.40
N SER A 408 20.29 19.26 -42.76
CA SER A 408 20.63 20.68 -42.69
C SER A 408 19.51 21.42 -41.98
N PRO A 409 19.63 21.65 -40.66
CA PRO A 409 18.68 22.48 -39.90
C PRO A 409 18.67 23.92 -40.41
N ASP A 410 17.51 24.57 -40.40
CA ASP A 410 17.43 25.98 -40.82
C ASP A 410 18.11 26.93 -39.82
N ALA A 411 18.04 26.61 -38.53
CA ALA A 411 18.61 27.42 -37.46
C ALA A 411 20.13 27.60 -37.59
N ASP A 412 20.62 28.78 -37.22
CA ASP A 412 22.05 29.09 -37.24
C ASP A 412 22.82 28.35 -36.13
N ALA A 413 22.15 28.08 -35.00
CA ALA A 413 22.59 27.16 -33.96
C ALA A 413 21.40 26.34 -33.44
N ILE A 414 21.59 25.04 -33.21
CA ILE A 414 20.56 24.16 -32.65
C ILE A 414 21.20 23.02 -31.84
N GLY A 415 20.67 22.79 -30.63
CA GLY A 415 21.02 21.62 -29.81
C GLY A 415 20.56 20.31 -30.46
N LEU A 416 21.33 19.24 -30.33
CA LEU A 416 20.98 17.93 -30.90
C LEU A 416 19.70 17.35 -30.30
N ASP A 417 19.43 17.63 -29.04
CA ASP A 417 18.17 17.39 -28.33
C ASP A 417 16.99 18.09 -29.00
N ASN A 418 17.08 19.41 -29.20
CA ASN A 418 16.02 20.16 -29.89
C ASN A 418 15.80 19.66 -31.33
N LEU A 419 16.87 19.33 -32.05
CA LEU A 419 16.77 18.77 -33.39
C LEU A 419 16.14 17.36 -33.39
N ALA A 420 16.43 16.54 -32.38
CA ALA A 420 15.84 15.22 -32.23
C ALA A 420 14.34 15.33 -31.93
N ASP A 421 13.95 16.26 -31.06
CA ASP A 421 12.54 16.56 -30.75
C ASP A 421 11.76 17.05 -31.99
N GLU A 422 12.35 17.94 -32.81
CA GLU A 422 11.75 18.38 -34.08
C GLU A 422 11.47 17.22 -35.05
N ARG A 423 12.24 16.12 -34.91
CA ARG A 423 12.14 14.92 -35.74
C ARG A 423 11.38 13.80 -35.06
N GLY A 424 11.01 13.94 -33.78
CA GLY A 424 10.35 12.90 -32.99
C GLY A 424 11.22 11.65 -32.80
N VAL A 425 12.54 11.80 -32.68
CA VAL A 425 13.49 10.70 -32.49
C VAL A 425 14.36 10.95 -31.26
N SER A 426 15.11 9.95 -30.80
CA SER A 426 16.14 10.18 -29.78
C SER A 426 17.39 10.82 -30.38
N VAL A 427 18.21 11.46 -29.54
CA VAL A 427 19.48 12.07 -29.97
C VAL A 427 20.45 11.03 -30.56
N GLU A 428 20.38 9.78 -30.10
CA GLU A 428 21.23 8.70 -30.60
C GLU A 428 20.97 8.37 -32.08
N ALA A 429 19.74 8.54 -32.56
CA ALA A 429 19.39 8.33 -33.97
C ALA A 429 20.09 9.34 -34.91
N LEU A 430 20.58 10.46 -34.37
CA LEU A 430 21.31 11.48 -35.11
C LEU A 430 22.84 11.26 -35.12
N ALA A 431 23.36 10.27 -34.37
CA ALA A 431 24.79 10.15 -34.09
C ALA A 431 25.66 9.97 -35.35
N ASP A 432 25.16 9.20 -36.32
CA ASP A 432 25.86 8.88 -37.57
C ASP A 432 25.44 9.78 -38.75
N LYS A 433 24.64 10.82 -38.50
CA LYS A 433 24.16 11.74 -39.55
C LYS A 433 25.17 12.84 -39.84
N SER A 434 25.22 13.26 -41.11
CA SER A 434 26.10 14.33 -41.58
C SER A 434 25.40 15.68 -41.61
N PHE A 435 26.09 16.73 -41.18
CA PHE A 435 25.57 18.10 -41.13
C PHE A 435 26.50 19.01 -41.95
N PRO A 436 26.31 19.15 -43.27
CA PRO A 436 27.26 19.82 -44.16
C PRO A 436 27.32 21.34 -43.96
N ASP A 437 26.23 21.93 -43.46
CA ASP A 437 26.10 23.37 -43.28
C ASP A 437 26.45 23.84 -41.85
N HIS A 438 26.70 22.90 -40.94
CA HIS A 438 26.98 23.15 -39.53
C HIS A 438 28.23 22.42 -39.08
N GLU A 439 28.92 23.00 -38.12
CA GLU A 439 29.96 22.32 -37.36
C GLU A 439 29.38 21.88 -36.00
N ARG A 440 29.64 20.63 -35.59
CA ARG A 440 29.22 20.13 -34.29
C ARG A 440 30.21 20.58 -33.21
N ILE A 441 29.73 21.42 -32.29
CA ILE A 441 30.45 21.89 -31.12
C ILE A 441 29.76 21.34 -29.88
N GLY A 442 30.37 20.33 -29.23
CA GLY A 442 29.75 19.62 -28.12
C GLY A 442 28.45 18.92 -28.54
N ARG A 443 27.32 19.39 -27.97
CA ARG A 443 25.96 18.93 -28.29
C ARG A 443 25.18 19.88 -29.20
N THR A 444 25.81 20.92 -29.74
CA THR A 444 25.16 21.94 -30.58
C THR A 444 25.72 21.91 -31.99
N LEU A 445 24.84 22.03 -32.99
CA LEU A 445 25.20 22.24 -34.40
C LEU A 445 25.20 23.74 -34.66
N VAL A 446 26.34 24.30 -35.12
CA VAL A 446 26.52 25.74 -35.29
C VAL A 446 27.03 26.04 -36.69
N ARG A 447 26.40 26.98 -37.41
CA ARG A 447 26.86 27.39 -38.74
C ARG A 447 28.21 28.10 -38.66
N PRO A 448 29.11 27.93 -39.65
CA PRO A 448 30.42 28.58 -39.67
C PRO A 448 30.36 30.11 -39.48
N ALA A 449 29.35 30.79 -40.02
CA ALA A 449 29.19 32.24 -39.86
C ALA A 449 29.00 32.69 -38.40
N VAL A 450 28.30 31.89 -37.59
CA VAL A 450 28.15 32.14 -36.15
C VAL A 450 29.47 31.94 -35.43
N ILE A 451 30.22 30.89 -35.80
CA ILE A 451 31.55 30.63 -35.22
C ILE A 451 32.52 31.77 -35.52
N GLU A 452 32.50 32.31 -36.75
CA GLU A 452 33.30 33.48 -37.13
C GLU A 452 32.92 34.72 -36.31
N THR A 453 31.62 34.95 -36.12
CA THR A 453 31.12 36.08 -35.31
C THR A 453 31.56 35.94 -33.84
N LEU A 454 31.39 34.75 -33.26
CA LEU A 454 31.83 34.45 -31.89
C LEU A 454 33.35 34.59 -31.72
N ALA A 455 34.14 34.29 -32.75
CA ALA A 455 35.59 34.48 -32.72
C ALA A 455 36.01 35.96 -32.72
N GLU A 456 35.18 36.87 -33.23
CA GLU A 456 35.39 38.31 -33.18
C GLU A 456 34.93 38.93 -31.85
N GLU A 457 33.91 38.35 -31.21
CA GLU A 457 33.34 38.89 -29.96
C GLU A 457 34.02 38.35 -28.70
N ILE A 458 34.49 37.09 -28.71
CA ILE A 458 35.14 36.47 -27.56
C ILE A 458 36.65 36.66 -27.62
N GLU A 459 37.21 37.31 -26.60
CA GLU A 459 38.63 37.63 -26.50
C GLU A 459 39.28 37.03 -25.24
N ALA A 460 40.59 36.79 -25.30
CA ALA A 460 41.38 36.41 -24.13
C ALA A 460 41.38 37.54 -23.08
N GLY A 461 41.06 37.19 -21.84
CA GLY A 461 40.90 38.12 -20.72
C GLY A 461 39.45 38.42 -20.37
N MET A 462 38.49 38.00 -21.20
CA MET A 462 37.05 38.07 -20.90
C MET A 462 36.70 37.18 -19.70
N ALA A 463 35.74 37.62 -18.88
CA ALA A 463 35.21 36.78 -17.81
C ALA A 463 34.39 35.63 -18.40
N LEU A 464 34.46 34.43 -17.81
CA LEU A 464 33.73 33.25 -18.29
C LEU A 464 32.23 33.53 -18.40
N SER A 465 31.63 34.20 -17.41
CA SER A 465 30.22 34.57 -17.41
C SER A 465 29.82 35.50 -18.55
N GLU A 466 30.75 36.36 -18.99
CA GLU A 466 30.51 37.27 -20.12
C GLU A 466 30.58 36.50 -21.43
N ALA A 467 31.56 35.59 -21.57
CA ALA A 467 31.65 34.70 -22.72
C ALA A 467 30.44 33.73 -22.80
N GLU A 468 29.98 33.18 -21.68
CA GLU A 468 28.76 32.36 -21.60
C GLU A 468 27.53 33.15 -22.06
N ALA A 469 27.36 34.39 -21.60
CA ALA A 469 26.25 35.24 -22.04
C ALA A 469 26.31 35.53 -23.56
N THR A 470 27.50 35.77 -24.11
CA THR A 470 27.66 35.92 -25.57
C THR A 470 27.29 34.63 -26.29
N LEU A 471 27.75 33.46 -25.84
CA LEU A 471 27.41 32.19 -26.47
C LEU A 471 25.91 31.88 -26.43
N ASP A 472 25.25 32.18 -25.31
CA ASP A 472 23.80 32.03 -25.13
C ASP A 472 23.00 32.91 -26.11
N GLU A 473 23.47 34.13 -26.42
CA GLU A 473 22.82 35.01 -27.42
C GLU A 473 22.75 34.37 -28.82
N TYR A 474 23.71 33.49 -29.14
CA TYR A 474 23.76 32.74 -30.39
C TYR A 474 23.26 31.29 -30.26
N GLY A 475 22.67 30.90 -29.11
CA GLY A 475 22.11 29.57 -28.89
C GLY A 475 23.14 28.45 -28.75
N VAL A 476 24.32 28.75 -28.18
CA VAL A 476 25.41 27.79 -27.97
C VAL A 476 25.62 27.51 -26.49
N ASP A 477 24.99 26.45 -25.98
CA ASP A 477 24.93 26.20 -24.54
C ASP A 477 26.21 25.53 -23.96
N ASP A 478 27.01 24.84 -24.78
CA ASP A 478 28.26 24.18 -24.32
C ASP A 478 29.46 25.12 -24.40
N ALA A 479 29.57 26.00 -23.39
CA ALA A 479 30.63 27.00 -23.33
C ALA A 479 32.04 26.39 -23.34
N SER A 480 32.23 25.22 -22.73
CA SER A 480 33.54 24.57 -22.69
C SER A 480 33.96 24.07 -24.08
N ALA A 481 33.05 23.41 -24.81
CA ALA A 481 33.34 22.96 -26.17
C ALA A 481 33.52 24.14 -27.13
N ALA A 482 32.69 25.17 -27.03
CA ALA A 482 32.75 26.36 -27.87
C ALA A 482 34.05 27.14 -27.68
N LEU A 483 34.42 27.47 -26.43
CA LEU A 483 35.69 28.15 -26.14
C LEU A 483 36.88 27.32 -26.60
N SER A 484 36.86 26.01 -26.37
CA SER A 484 37.92 25.10 -26.84
C SER A 484 38.06 25.11 -28.36
N ARG A 485 36.95 25.20 -29.09
CA ARG A 485 36.92 25.27 -30.55
C ARG A 485 37.41 26.62 -31.08
N LEU A 486 37.15 27.71 -30.37
CA LEU A 486 37.63 29.06 -30.68
C LEU A 486 39.12 29.26 -30.35
N GLY A 487 39.80 28.25 -29.77
CA GLY A 487 41.21 28.34 -29.40
C GLY A 487 41.45 28.90 -28.00
N TYR A 488 40.44 28.84 -27.13
CA TYR A 488 40.52 29.30 -25.75
C TYR A 488 40.44 28.15 -24.73
N ARG A 489 40.82 28.45 -23.50
CA ARG A 489 40.64 27.60 -22.30
C ARG A 489 40.20 28.49 -21.14
N VAL A 490 39.53 27.89 -20.17
CA VAL A 490 39.12 28.58 -18.95
C VAL A 490 40.22 28.45 -17.89
N GLU A 491 40.71 29.58 -17.39
CA GLU A 491 41.51 29.64 -16.16
C GLU A 491 40.58 29.88 -14.97
N TRP A 492 40.38 28.86 -14.15
CA TRP A 492 39.45 28.90 -13.03
C TRP A 492 40.01 29.67 -11.83
N GLU A 493 39.24 30.63 -11.31
CA GLU A 493 39.58 31.40 -10.11
C GLU A 493 38.77 30.90 -8.89
N GLY A 494 38.77 29.58 -8.69
CA GLY A 494 37.99 28.91 -7.64
C GLY A 494 36.60 28.47 -8.12
N LEU A 495 35.62 28.43 -7.20
CA LEU A 495 34.25 27.94 -7.48
C LEU A 495 33.32 29.03 -8.06
N GLY A 496 33.78 30.28 -8.15
CA GLY A 496 32.93 31.45 -8.44
C GLY A 496 33.13 32.09 -9.81
N GLY A 497 33.99 31.55 -10.67
CA GLY A 497 34.23 32.08 -12.01
C GLY A 497 35.54 31.62 -12.62
N GLY A 498 35.74 32.02 -13.87
CA GLY A 498 36.99 31.80 -14.61
C GLY A 498 37.23 32.92 -15.62
N THR A 499 38.44 32.97 -16.14
CA THR A 499 38.85 33.93 -17.18
C THR A 499 39.21 33.18 -18.44
N VAL A 500 38.73 33.65 -19.60
CA VAL A 500 39.04 33.09 -20.91
C VAL A 500 40.51 33.38 -21.23
N ARG A 501 41.28 32.35 -21.59
CA ARG A 501 42.70 32.46 -21.96
C ARG A 501 42.95 31.76 -23.29
N GLU A 502 43.92 32.24 -24.05
CA GLU A 502 44.39 31.50 -25.22
C GLU A 502 44.88 30.09 -24.81
N LYS A 503 44.52 29.13 -25.66
CA LYS A 503 44.98 27.76 -25.59
C LYS A 503 46.36 27.71 -26.22
N SER A 504 47.40 28.05 -25.45
CA SER A 504 48.80 27.93 -25.89
C SER A 504 49.10 26.49 -26.33
N GLU A 505 49.86 26.34 -27.43
CA GLU A 505 50.31 25.04 -28.00
C GLU A 505 50.88 24.05 -26.97
#